data_AF-A0ABD6BAP5-F1
#
_entry.id   AF-A0ABD6BAP5-F1
#
_cell.length_a   1.000
_cell.length_b   1.000
_cell.length_c   1.000
_cell.angle_alpha   90.00
_cell.angle_beta   90.00
_cell.angle_gamma   90.00
#
_symmetry.space_group_name_H-M   'P 1'
#
loop_
_entity.id
_entity.type
_entity.pdbx_description
1 polymer ?
#
loop_
_entity_poly.entity_id
_entity_poly.type
_entity_poly.pdbx_seq_one_letter_code
_entity_poly.pdbx_strand_id
1 'polypeptide(L)' 'MLELIADALWAMLPAYVPNNAAVLAGGGRPIDGGRTLGGARLLGDG' A
#
# COMPACT_ATOMS: atom_id res chain seq x y z
N MET A 1 7.63 28.28 -7.69
CA MET A 1 8.14 26.98 -8.20
C MET A 1 8.58 26.07 -7.06
N LEU A 2 9.50 26.50 -6.18
CA LEU A 2 9.89 25.70 -5.00
C LEU A 2 8.73 25.39 -4.04
N GLU A 3 7.87 26.37 -3.78
CA GLU A 3 6.69 26.21 -2.91
C GLU A 3 5.74 25.11 -3.41
N LEU A 4 5.41 25.12 -4.71
CA LEU A 4 4.61 24.09 -5.35
C LEU A 4 5.25 22.69 -5.23
N ILE A 5 6.58 22.59 -5.37
CA ILE A 5 7.30 21.32 -5.21
C ILE A 5 7.25 20.86 -3.75
N ALA A 6 7.45 21.77 -2.79
CA ALA A 6 7.39 21.46 -1.37
C ALA A 6 6.00 20.98 -0.95
N ASP A 7 4.93 21.62 -1.43
CA ASP A 7 3.55 21.20 -1.17
C ASP A 7 3.24 19.84 -1.79
N ALA A 8 3.68 19.60 -3.03
CA ALA A 8 3.49 18.31 -3.69
C ALA A 8 4.22 17.18 -2.95
N LEU A 9 5.45 17.44 -2.50
CA LEU A 9 6.21 16.49 -1.69
C LEU A 9 5.53 16.23 -0.35
N TRP A 10 5.07 17.28 0.34
CA TRP A 10 4.37 17.16 1.61
C TRP A 10 3.03 16.41 1.48
N ALA A 11 2.27 16.69 0.43
CA ALA A 11 1.00 16.03 0.15
C ALA A 11 1.18 14.53 -0.16
N MET A 12 2.26 14.15 -0.83
CA MET A 12 2.53 12.75 -1.20
C MET A 12 3.31 11.97 -0.14
N LEU A 13 4.02 12.64 0.76
CA LEU A 13 4.86 12.00 1.78
C LEU A 13 4.09 10.93 2.58
N PRO A 14 2.85 11.17 3.08
CA PRO A 14 2.11 10.17 3.84
C PRO A 14 1.70 8.96 2.99
N ALA A 15 1.56 9.10 1.68
CA ALA A 15 1.19 8.01 0.79
C ALA A 15 2.36 7.05 0.49
N TYR A 16 3.61 7.52 0.63
CA TYR A 16 4.82 6.70 0.42
C TYR A 16 5.20 5.85 1.63
N VAL A 17 4.74 6.20 2.82
CA VAL A 17 5.07 5.47 4.07
C VAL A 17 4.43 4.08 4.14
N PRO A 18 3.13 3.88 3.83
CA PRO A 18 2.44 2.60 3.99
C PRO A 18 3.04 1.45 3.18
N ASN A 19 3.51 1.72 1.96
CA ASN A 19 4.07 0.67 1.09
C ASN A 19 5.36 0.08 1.68
N ASN A 20 6.29 0.95 2.07
CA ASN A 20 7.53 0.54 2.73
C ASN A 20 7.26 -0.06 4.13
N ALA A 21 6.30 0.49 4.86
CA ALA A 21 5.88 -0.03 6.15
C ALA A 21 5.27 -1.44 6.04
N ALA A 22 4.51 -1.75 4.99
CA ALA A 22 3.95 -3.09 4.76
C ALA A 22 5.04 -4.15 4.53
N VAL A 23 6.12 -3.79 3.83
CA VAL A 23 7.28 -4.68 3.63
C VAL A 23 8.03 -4.93 4.94
N LEU A 24 8.22 -3.90 5.77
CA LEU A 24 8.98 -4.01 7.02
C LEU A 24 8.17 -4.60 8.18
N ALA A 25 6.88 -4.27 8.29
CA ALA A 25 5.98 -4.78 9.33
C ALA A 25 5.39 -6.17 8.99
N GLY A 26 5.54 -6.63 7.75
CA GLY A 26 5.08 -7.92 7.29
C GLY A 26 3.59 -7.97 6.93
N GLY A 27 3.25 -8.95 6.09
CA GLY A 27 1.89 -9.21 5.59
C GLY A 27 0.93 -9.57 6.72
N GLY A 28 -0.01 -8.66 6.98
CA GLY A 28 -1.14 -8.91 7.86
C GLY A 28 -2.12 -9.93 7.28
N ARG A 29 -3.25 -10.12 7.96
CA ARG A 29 -4.29 -11.04 7.48
C ARG A 29 -4.74 -10.61 6.07
N PRO A 30 -4.77 -11.54 5.09
CA PRO A 30 -5.14 -11.22 3.72
C PRO A 30 -6.47 -10.46 3.67
N ILE A 31 -6.50 -9.34 2.95
CA ILE A 31 -7.70 -8.49 2.82
C ILE A 31 -8.86 -9.28 2.19
N ASP A 32 -8.54 -10.27 1.34
CA ASP A 32 -9.54 -11.14 0.72
C ASP A 32 -10.16 -12.18 1.67
N GLY A 33 -9.61 -12.33 2.88
CA GLY A 33 -10.11 -13.26 3.89
C GLY A 33 -10.11 -14.73 3.44
N GLY A 34 -9.31 -15.09 2.44
CA GLY A 34 -9.29 -16.44 1.87
C GLY A 34 -10.22 -16.67 0.68
N ARG A 35 -10.91 -15.64 0.18
CA ARG A 35 -11.80 -15.78 -0.99
C ARG A 35 -11.01 -15.99 -2.27
N THR A 36 -11.46 -16.95 -3.08
CA THR A 36 -10.90 -17.23 -4.41
C THR A 36 -11.94 -16.97 -5.49
N LEU A 37 -11.50 -16.46 -6.65
CA LEU A 37 -12.31 -16.28 -7.85
C LEU A 37 -11.56 -16.89 -9.04
N GLY A 38 -12.20 -17.80 -9.77
CA GLY A 38 -11.58 -18.45 -10.94
C GLY A 38 -10.37 -19.34 -10.62
N GLY A 39 -10.23 -19.81 -9.37
CA GLY A 39 -9.12 -20.67 -8.94
C GLY A 39 -7.91 -19.93 -8.36
N ALA A 40 -7.91 -18.59 -8.34
CA ALA A 40 -6.88 -17.77 -7.73
C ALA A 40 -7.41 -16.95 -6.56
N ARG A 41 -6.52 -16.51 -5.66
CA ARG A 41 -6.85 -15.58 -4.56
C ARG A 41 -7.33 -14.25 -5.12
N LEU A 42 -8.39 -13.69 -4.54
CA LEU A 42 -9.03 -12.48 -5.06
C LEU A 42 -8.10 -11.26 -4.99
N LEU A 43 -7.29 -11.15 -3.93
CA LEU A 43 -6.35 -10.04 -3.73
C LEU A 43 -4.91 -10.51 -3.51
N GLY A 44 -4.66 -11.83 -3.41
CA GLY A 44 -3.36 -12.39 -3.09
C GLY A 44 -3.06 -12.41 -1.58
N ASP A 45 -1.91 -12.95 -1.22
CA ASP A 45 -1.51 -13.10 0.20
C ASP A 45 -0.63 -11.95 0.74
N GLY A 46 -0.26 -10.99 -0.11
CA GLY A 46 0.62 -9.87 0.26
C GLY A 46 1.45 -9.36 -0.91
#